data_AF-A0A1I7VWG6-F1
#
_entry.id   AF-A0A1I7VWG6-F1
#
_cell.length_a   1.000
_cell.length_b   1.000
_cell.length_c   1.000
_cell.angle_alpha   90.00
_cell.angle_beta   90.00
_cell.angle_gamma   90.00
#
_symmetry.space_group_name_H-M   'P 1'
#
loop_
_entity.id
_entity.type
_entity.pdbx_description
1 polymer ?
#
loop_
_entity_poly.entity_id
_entity_poly.type
_entity_poly.pdbx_seq_one_letter_code
_entity_poly.pdbx_strand_id
1 'polypeptide(L)'
;MKIKTICFNCNKKLFFFFKRLSSLNQTDSNLKLRFESEYAQMNDEMKCFDPSSEPICDLNADFGENVAIAYGPWAEACRVAFVSYFFPADFTDATPTKLPESDERKIPLIMDITLAMNGRTTINLWFMRHDELNTVAVIIKNGLSIKVENPLVIAEEGYKTTMRFIMKDVQFLPTSGFRKLISYEELIMECNVFVPKQYGQLQKCEILMKMNRVTMWCAWDHIAFMQDFVSEVSANYTEDLAQFVPQIWNYRIEFTNAKFIFVTNDKNWVDARYVYHYLHQ
;
A
#
# COMPACT_ATOMS: atom_id res chain seq x y z
N MET A 1 -13.75 -20.27 2.27
CA MET A 1 -14.37 -18.95 2.06
C MET A 1 -13.93 -18.44 0.69
N LYS A 2 -14.82 -18.42 -0.31
CA LYS A 2 -14.51 -17.80 -1.62
C LYS A 2 -14.56 -16.29 -1.41
N ILE A 3 -13.43 -15.71 -1.06
CA ILE A 3 -13.25 -14.26 -1.07
C ILE A 3 -13.20 -13.89 -2.56
N LYS A 4 -14.26 -13.28 -3.08
CA LYS A 4 -14.16 -12.49 -4.31
C LYS A 4 -13.30 -11.29 -3.94
N THR A 5 -12.00 -11.41 -4.14
CA THR A 5 -11.09 -10.30 -3.92
C THR A 5 -11.36 -9.26 -4.98
N ILE A 6 -11.68 -8.06 -4.53
CA ILE A 6 -11.92 -6.88 -5.36
C ILE A 6 -10.56 -6.41 -5.90
N CYS A 7 -10.54 -6.11 -7.20
CA CYS A 7 -9.38 -5.64 -7.95
C CYS A 7 -8.79 -4.38 -7.29
N PHE A 8 -7.69 -4.52 -6.55
CA PHE A 8 -6.77 -3.42 -6.35
C PHE A 8 -5.77 -3.47 -7.50
N ASN A 9 -5.91 -2.53 -8.43
CA ASN A 9 -5.07 -2.42 -9.61
C ASN A 9 -3.63 -2.04 -9.20
N CYS A 10 -2.84 -3.04 -8.83
CA CYS A 10 -1.42 -2.90 -8.53
C CYS A 10 -0.65 -2.92 -9.85
N ASN A 11 -0.74 -1.85 -10.64
CA ASN A 11 -0.21 -1.83 -12.01
C ASN A 11 0.76 -0.68 -12.26
N LYS A 12 1.95 -1.06 -12.75
CA LYS A 12 2.86 -0.39 -13.71
C LYS A 12 3.36 1.04 -13.43
N LYS A 13 2.68 1.84 -12.60
CA LYS A 13 2.76 3.30 -12.69
C LYS A 13 3.58 3.98 -11.59
N LEU A 14 4.02 3.24 -10.57
CA LEU A 14 5.06 3.74 -9.65
C LEU A 14 6.39 4.00 -10.39
N PHE A 15 6.66 3.22 -11.45
CA PHE A 15 7.84 3.29 -12.33
C PHE A 15 8.15 4.68 -12.87
N PHE A 16 7.13 5.42 -13.27
CA PHE A 16 7.30 6.71 -13.91
C PHE A 16 7.10 7.90 -12.95
N PHE A 17 6.58 7.66 -11.74
CA PHE A 17 6.39 8.69 -10.71
C PHE A 17 7.68 9.47 -10.47
N PHE A 18 8.80 8.77 -10.35
CA PHE A 18 10.08 9.40 -10.03
C PHE A 18 10.88 9.88 -11.23
N LYS A 19 10.74 9.22 -12.40
CA LYS A 19 11.44 9.65 -13.63
C LYS A 19 10.97 11.03 -14.12
N ARG A 20 9.75 11.46 -13.76
CA ARG A 20 9.19 12.76 -14.12
C ARG A 20 9.26 13.80 -12.97
N LEU A 21 9.27 13.36 -11.71
CA LEU A 21 9.52 14.24 -10.55
C LEU A 21 10.92 14.88 -10.57
N SER A 22 11.93 14.20 -11.13
CA SER A 22 13.27 14.80 -11.33
C SER A 22 13.29 15.96 -12.33
N SER A 23 12.16 16.27 -12.99
CA SER A 23 12.02 17.36 -13.96
C SER A 23 11.11 18.50 -13.50
N LEU A 24 10.48 18.39 -12.33
CA LEU A 24 9.53 19.38 -11.82
C LEU A 24 10.15 20.13 -10.63
N ASN A 25 10.83 21.24 -10.94
CA ASN A 25 11.09 22.28 -9.95
C ASN A 25 9.82 23.12 -9.81
N GLN A 26 9.00 22.87 -8.79
CA GLN A 26 8.16 23.93 -8.25
C GLN A 26 7.87 23.75 -6.76
N THR A 27 8.31 24.77 -6.04
CA THR A 27 8.02 25.13 -4.65
C THR A 27 6.54 25.41 -4.45
N ASP A 28 5.90 24.70 -3.53
CA ASP A 28 5.10 25.30 -2.44
C ASP A 28 4.40 24.22 -1.58
N SER A 29 4.24 24.56 -0.29
CA SER A 29 3.63 23.82 0.83
C SER A 29 4.59 22.96 1.68
N ASN A 30 4.36 23.01 3.00
CA ASN A 30 5.20 22.61 4.14
C ASN A 30 5.59 21.12 4.24
N LEU A 31 5.73 20.42 3.12
CA LEU A 31 6.28 19.08 3.04
C LEU A 31 7.80 19.21 2.87
N LYS A 32 8.58 18.98 3.93
CA LYS A 32 10.03 18.90 3.84
C LYS A 32 10.41 17.54 3.24
N LEU A 33 10.12 17.34 1.95
CA LEU A 33 10.63 16.22 1.18
C LEU A 33 12.15 16.40 1.10
N ARG A 34 12.89 15.59 1.84
CA ARG A 34 14.34 15.52 1.70
C ARG A 34 14.62 14.70 0.44
N PHE A 35 14.66 15.37 -0.70
CA PHE A 35 15.30 14.83 -1.89
C PHE A 35 16.80 14.93 -1.65
N GLU A 36 17.42 13.88 -1.13
CA GLU A 36 18.87 13.75 -1.19
C GLU A 36 19.24 13.34 -2.62
N SER A 37 19.25 14.31 -3.54
CA SER A 37 20.21 14.23 -4.65
C SER A 37 21.52 14.75 -4.08
N GLU A 38 22.58 13.94 -4.06
CA GLU A 38 23.93 14.41 -3.72
C GLU A 38 24.38 15.52 -4.69
N TYR A 39 24.00 16.74 -4.37
CA TYR A 39 24.76 17.95 -4.65
C TYR A 39 25.05 18.59 -3.28
N ALA A 40 25.73 17.82 -2.42
CA ALA A 40 26.29 18.36 -1.21
C ALA A 40 27.38 19.38 -1.59
N GLN A 41 27.28 20.57 -0.99
CA GLN A 41 28.32 21.57 -1.01
C GLN A 41 29.66 20.91 -0.66
N MET A 42 30.63 21.05 -1.56
CA MET A 42 32.01 20.64 -1.36
C MET A 42 32.52 21.18 -0.04
N ASN A 43 32.69 20.30 0.94
CA ASN A 43 33.67 20.45 2.01
C ASN A 43 34.16 19.05 2.39
N ASP A 44 35.40 18.80 1.98
CA ASP A 44 36.36 17.78 2.38
C ASP A 44 35.92 16.75 3.43
N GLU A 45 35.44 15.60 2.95
CA GLU A 45 35.79 14.26 3.44
C GLU A 45 35.39 13.25 2.35
N MET A 46 36.32 13.00 1.44
CA MET A 46 36.14 12.13 0.28
C MET A 46 36.00 10.67 0.73
N LYS A 47 34.76 10.24 1.02
CA LYS A 47 34.42 8.82 0.91
C LYS A 47 34.48 8.46 -0.58
N CYS A 48 35.43 7.61 -0.96
CA CYS A 48 35.52 7.07 -2.31
C CYS A 48 34.16 6.50 -2.73
N PHE A 49 33.51 7.17 -3.67
CA PHE A 49 32.39 6.62 -4.42
C PHE A 49 32.92 5.41 -5.19
N ASP A 50 32.41 4.20 -4.92
CA ASP A 50 32.84 3.00 -5.64
C ASP A 50 32.29 3.06 -7.07
N PRO A 51 33.13 3.26 -8.11
CA PRO A 51 32.68 3.37 -9.49
C PRO A 51 32.08 2.06 -10.04
N SER A 52 32.22 0.95 -9.32
CA SER A 52 31.67 -0.35 -9.67
C SER A 52 30.20 -0.53 -9.28
N SER A 53 29.69 0.28 -8.34
CA SER A 53 28.29 0.17 -7.89
C SER A 53 27.32 0.67 -8.97
N GLU A 54 26.21 -0.05 -9.16
CA GLU A 54 25.12 0.38 -10.03
C GLU A 54 24.38 1.56 -9.37
N PRO A 55 24.06 2.64 -10.12
CA PRO A 55 23.32 3.75 -9.53
C PRO A 55 21.91 3.28 -9.10
N ILE A 56 21.51 3.66 -7.89
CA ILE A 56 20.17 3.41 -7.34
C ILE A 56 19.49 4.76 -7.13
N CYS A 57 18.19 4.83 -7.38
CA CYS A 57 17.39 6.00 -7.02
C CYS A 57 16.62 5.67 -5.74
N ASP A 58 16.97 6.31 -4.63
CA ASP A 58 16.33 6.08 -3.35
C ASP A 58 15.41 7.23 -2.92
N LEU A 59 14.32 6.89 -2.22
CA LEU A 59 13.49 7.83 -1.50
C LEU A 59 13.28 7.31 -0.08
N ASN A 60 14.00 7.90 0.87
CA ASN A 60 13.87 7.56 2.28
C ASN A 60 13.17 8.71 3.01
N ALA A 61 11.99 8.43 3.56
CA ALA A 61 11.20 9.42 4.31
C ALA A 61 10.83 8.88 5.69
N ASP A 62 11.25 9.60 6.73
CA ASP A 62 10.82 9.39 8.12
C ASP A 62 9.78 10.47 8.49
N PHE A 63 8.58 10.02 8.81
CA PHE A 63 7.48 10.89 9.21
C PHE A 63 7.43 11.12 10.74
N GLY A 64 8.34 10.50 11.49
CA GLY A 64 8.46 10.65 12.93
C GLY A 64 7.33 9.95 13.70
N GLU A 65 6.87 10.61 14.77
CA GLU A 65 5.86 10.10 15.68
C GLU A 65 4.52 10.83 15.51
N ASN A 66 3.42 10.19 15.94
CA ASN A 66 2.07 10.77 15.93
C ASN A 66 1.56 11.14 14.52
N VAL A 67 1.77 10.25 13.56
CA VAL A 67 1.33 10.42 12.18
C VAL A 67 -0.17 10.13 12.07
N ALA A 68 -0.90 11.02 11.40
CA ALA A 68 -2.32 10.82 11.09
C ALA A 68 -2.51 10.80 9.57
N ILE A 69 -3.06 9.69 9.07
CA ILE A 69 -3.38 9.48 7.66
C ILE A 69 -4.90 9.36 7.55
N ALA A 70 -5.49 10.16 6.66
CA ALA A 70 -6.88 10.02 6.26
C ALA A 70 -6.93 9.57 4.81
N TYR A 71 -7.67 8.50 4.55
CA TYR A 71 -7.80 7.93 3.21
C TYR A 71 -9.23 7.47 2.97
N GLY A 72 -9.71 7.55 1.73
CA GLY A 72 -11.07 7.13 1.41
C GLY A 72 -11.32 7.09 -0.10
N PRO A 73 -12.53 6.70 -0.54
CA PRO A 73 -12.91 6.53 -1.93
C PRO A 73 -12.61 7.74 -2.83
N TRP A 74 -12.81 8.96 -2.33
CA TRP A 74 -12.47 10.18 -3.07
C TRP A 74 -10.96 10.32 -3.29
N ALA A 75 -10.16 10.12 -2.24
CA ALA A 75 -8.70 10.17 -2.35
C ALA A 75 -8.17 9.07 -3.29
N GLU A 76 -8.81 7.89 -3.27
CA GLU A 76 -8.51 6.80 -4.20
C GLU A 76 -8.86 7.16 -5.65
N ALA A 77 -10.01 7.78 -5.89
CA ALA A 77 -10.37 8.26 -7.23
C ALA A 77 -9.38 9.32 -7.75
N CYS A 78 -8.98 10.27 -6.90
CA CYS A 78 -7.95 11.25 -7.22
C CYS A 78 -6.62 10.59 -7.52
N ARG A 79 -6.20 9.58 -6.73
CA ARG A 79 -4.98 8.81 -7.00
C ARG A 79 -5.05 8.14 -8.38
N VAL A 80 -6.17 7.47 -8.71
CA VAL A 80 -6.36 6.81 -10.01
C VAL A 80 -6.30 7.81 -11.17
N ALA A 81 -6.97 8.96 -11.05
CA ALA A 81 -6.96 10.01 -12.05
C ALA A 81 -5.55 10.61 -12.25
N PHE A 82 -4.87 10.96 -11.15
CA PHE A 82 -3.51 11.49 -11.16
C PHE A 82 -2.55 10.52 -11.86
N VAL A 83 -2.58 9.27 -11.43
CA VAL A 83 -1.74 8.21 -11.97
C VAL A 83 -2.03 7.96 -13.45
N SER A 84 -3.29 8.07 -13.89
CA SER A 84 -3.66 7.89 -15.30
C SER A 84 -3.29 9.08 -16.18
N TYR A 85 -3.33 10.30 -15.64
CA TYR A 85 -2.93 11.51 -16.36
C TYR A 85 -1.41 11.54 -16.62
N PHE A 86 -0.60 11.29 -15.59
CA PHE A 86 0.85 11.31 -15.74
C PHE A 86 1.39 10.07 -16.44
N PHE A 87 0.70 8.92 -16.29
CA PHE A 87 1.11 7.62 -16.79
C PHE A 87 -0.06 6.93 -17.51
N PRO A 88 -0.38 7.36 -18.74
CA PRO A 88 -1.40 6.72 -19.56
C PRO A 88 -1.01 5.28 -19.90
N ALA A 89 -1.99 4.45 -20.22
CA ALA A 89 -1.73 3.09 -20.68
C ALA A 89 -1.34 3.12 -22.15
N ASP A 90 -0.18 2.56 -22.49
CA ASP A 90 0.33 2.56 -23.87
C ASP A 90 -0.30 1.45 -24.75
N PHE A 91 -1.15 0.58 -24.16
CA PHE A 91 -1.84 -0.56 -24.79
C PHE A 91 -0.98 -1.37 -25.77
N THR A 92 0.32 -1.45 -25.49
CA THR A 92 1.34 -2.05 -26.37
C THR A 92 2.33 -2.85 -25.54
N ASP A 93 3.03 -3.76 -26.22
CA ASP A 93 4.08 -4.56 -25.61
C ASP A 93 5.25 -3.67 -25.18
N ALA A 94 5.74 -3.90 -23.97
CA ALA A 94 6.89 -3.21 -23.43
C ALA A 94 8.17 -3.74 -24.08
N THR A 95 9.07 -2.84 -24.49
CA THR A 95 10.38 -3.21 -25.03
C THR A 95 11.42 -3.29 -23.91
N PRO A 96 12.25 -4.35 -23.82
CA PRO A 96 13.35 -4.41 -22.87
C PRO A 96 14.22 -3.16 -22.93
N THR A 97 14.62 -2.64 -21.77
CA THR A 97 15.46 -1.44 -21.73
C THR A 97 16.88 -1.83 -22.12
N LYS A 98 17.42 -1.17 -23.15
CA LYS A 98 18.84 -1.32 -23.50
C LYS A 98 19.68 -0.71 -22.39
N LEU A 99 20.54 -1.51 -21.78
CA LEU A 99 21.49 -1.03 -20.78
C LEU A 99 22.59 -0.22 -21.49
N PRO A 100 23.06 0.88 -20.87
CA PRO A 100 24.14 1.68 -21.44
C PRO A 100 25.42 0.85 -21.59
N GLU A 101 26.15 1.10 -22.67
CA GLU A 101 27.48 0.50 -22.88
C GLU A 101 28.50 1.08 -21.87
N SER A 102 29.67 0.45 -21.75
CA SER A 102 30.66 0.78 -20.70
C SER A 102 31.18 2.23 -20.75
N ASP A 103 31.03 2.90 -21.88
CA ASP A 103 31.41 4.29 -22.16
C ASP A 103 30.23 5.27 -22.07
N GLU A 104 29.00 4.77 -21.94
CA GLU A 104 27.78 5.57 -21.82
C GLU A 104 27.43 5.86 -20.35
N ARG A 105 26.60 6.90 -20.14
CA ARG A 105 26.14 7.28 -18.80
C ARG A 105 25.26 6.17 -18.21
N LYS A 106 25.71 5.58 -17.09
CA LYS A 106 24.92 4.63 -16.30
C LYS A 106 23.55 5.21 -15.94
N ILE A 107 22.51 4.40 -16.06
CA ILE A 107 21.13 4.72 -15.67
C ILE A 107 20.77 3.95 -14.39
N PRO A 108 19.93 4.52 -13.50
CA PRO A 108 19.51 3.80 -12.31
C PRO A 108 18.58 2.64 -12.68
N LEU A 109 18.85 1.46 -12.11
CA LEU A 109 18.11 0.24 -12.43
C LEU A 109 16.94 -0.01 -11.48
N ILE A 110 17.04 0.49 -10.25
CA ILE A 110 16.07 0.26 -9.19
C ILE A 110 15.72 1.59 -8.51
N MET A 111 14.45 1.66 -8.11
CA MET A 111 13.90 2.63 -7.22
C MET A 111 13.64 1.99 -5.86
N ASP A 112 14.36 2.42 -4.83
CA ASP A 112 14.16 1.93 -3.46
C ASP A 112 13.46 3.02 -2.63
N ILE A 113 12.22 2.77 -2.23
CA ILE A 113 11.42 3.70 -1.44
C ILE A 113 11.25 3.11 -0.05
N THR A 114 11.73 3.82 0.97
CA THR A 114 11.49 3.46 2.37
C THR A 114 10.74 4.58 3.08
N LEU A 115 9.55 4.27 3.56
CA LEU A 115 8.74 5.15 4.40
C LEU A 115 8.71 4.57 5.82
N ALA A 116 9.06 5.38 6.81
CA ALA A 116 9.06 5.00 8.22
C ALA A 116 8.20 5.95 9.04
N MET A 117 7.42 5.39 9.95
CA MET A 117 6.73 6.09 11.01
C MET A 117 7.13 5.41 12.31
N ASN A 118 7.93 6.06 13.13
CA ASN A 118 8.62 5.44 14.27
C ASN A 118 7.81 5.40 15.56
N GLY A 119 6.63 6.01 15.58
CA GLY A 119 5.76 6.05 16.76
C GLY A 119 4.31 5.68 16.46
N ARG A 120 3.41 6.30 17.21
CA ARG A 120 1.96 6.11 17.01
C ARG A 120 1.55 6.64 15.64
N THR A 121 0.91 5.79 14.85
CA THR A 121 0.29 6.15 13.57
C THR A 121 -1.19 5.80 13.61
N THR A 122 -2.02 6.71 13.12
CA THR A 122 -3.45 6.47 12.94
C THR A 122 -3.80 6.58 11.47
N ILE A 123 -4.44 5.56 10.92
CA ILE A 123 -4.94 5.55 9.55
C ILE A 123 -6.46 5.45 9.63
N ASN A 124 -7.16 6.48 9.18
CA ASN A 124 -8.61 6.49 9.11
C ASN A 124 -9.03 6.23 7.67
N LEU A 125 -9.67 5.07 7.44
CA LEU A 125 -10.25 4.72 6.15
C LEU A 125 -11.72 5.15 6.14
N TRP A 126 -12.01 6.30 5.55
CA TRP A 126 -13.34 6.91 5.45
C TRP A 126 -14.13 6.36 4.28
N PHE A 127 -15.44 6.16 4.48
CA PHE A 127 -16.36 5.70 3.45
C PHE A 127 -17.80 6.06 3.85
N MET A 128 -18.70 6.29 2.90
CA MET A 128 -20.13 6.55 3.06
C MET A 128 -20.97 5.28 3.02
N ARG A 129 -21.76 5.05 4.07
CA ARG A 129 -22.70 3.93 4.17
C ARG A 129 -24.09 4.48 4.45
N HIS A 130 -25.05 4.27 3.54
CA HIS A 130 -26.42 4.82 3.66
C HIS A 130 -26.45 6.33 3.94
N ASP A 131 -25.63 7.11 3.22
CA ASP A 131 -25.45 8.56 3.40
C ASP A 131 -24.86 9.00 4.76
N GLU A 132 -24.32 8.06 5.55
CA GLU A 132 -23.60 8.35 6.79
C GLU A 132 -22.09 8.09 6.65
N LEU A 133 -21.28 9.02 7.16
CA LEU A 133 -19.83 8.88 7.18
C LEU A 133 -19.40 7.80 8.18
N ASN A 134 -18.74 6.77 7.66
CA ASN A 134 -18.20 5.65 8.40
C ASN A 134 -16.67 5.60 8.27
N THR A 135 -16.02 4.89 9.19
CA THR A 135 -14.56 4.81 9.25
C THR A 135 -14.08 3.46 9.75
N VAL A 136 -13.04 2.92 9.13
CA VAL A 136 -12.17 1.91 9.76
C VAL A 136 -10.95 2.63 10.31
N ALA A 137 -10.91 2.83 11.63
CA ALA A 137 -9.75 3.43 12.29
C ALA A 137 -8.71 2.35 12.57
N VAL A 138 -7.55 2.45 11.92
CA VAL A 138 -6.39 1.60 12.16
C VAL A 138 -5.43 2.36 13.07
N ILE A 139 -5.21 1.85 14.27
CA ILE A 139 -4.29 2.42 15.24
C ILE A 139 -3.06 1.52 15.28
N ILE A 140 -1.90 2.06 14.93
CA ILE A 140 -0.60 1.41 14.97
C ILE A 140 0.18 2.11 16.08
N LYS A 141 0.55 1.40 17.15
CA LYS A 141 1.16 2.07 18.31
C LYS A 141 2.69 2.15 18.23
N ASN A 142 3.32 1.16 17.59
CA ASN A 142 4.74 0.90 17.75
C ASN A 142 5.48 0.80 16.41
N GLY A 143 5.02 1.62 15.46
CA GLY A 143 5.69 1.84 14.19
C GLY A 143 5.07 1.15 12.97
N LEU A 144 5.21 1.84 11.84
CA LEU A 144 4.86 1.40 10.50
C LEU A 144 6.08 1.61 9.60
N SER A 145 6.46 0.59 8.84
CA SER A 145 7.50 0.67 7.83
C SER A 145 6.98 0.12 6.52
N ILE A 146 7.19 0.86 5.44
CA ILE A 146 6.83 0.50 4.08
C ILE A 146 8.11 0.57 3.25
N LYS A 147 8.53 -0.57 2.71
CA LYS A 147 9.61 -0.63 1.72
C LYS A 147 9.02 -1.02 0.38
N VAL A 148 9.39 -0.32 -0.68
CA VAL A 148 9.00 -0.66 -2.06
C VAL A 148 10.25 -0.64 -2.92
N GLU A 149 10.57 -1.77 -3.54
CA GLU A 149 11.61 -1.84 -4.55
C GLU A 149 10.93 -2.00 -5.89
N ASN A 150 11.10 -0.98 -6.73
CA ASN A 150 10.49 -0.95 -8.05
C ASN A 150 11.59 -0.88 -9.11
N PRO A 151 11.64 -1.80 -10.08
CA PRO A 151 12.63 -1.72 -11.16
C PRO A 151 12.36 -0.45 -11.99
N LEU A 152 13.41 0.24 -12.42
CA LEU A 152 13.39 1.40 -13.33
C LEU A 152 13.74 1.03 -14.77
N VAL A 153 14.02 -0.25 -15.01
CA VAL A 153 14.28 -0.84 -16.32
C VAL A 153 13.38 -2.04 -16.56
N ILE A 154 13.15 -2.34 -17.83
CA ILE A 154 12.31 -3.44 -18.31
C ILE A 154 13.23 -4.64 -18.56
N ALA A 155 13.08 -5.71 -17.78
CA ALA A 155 13.81 -6.96 -18.00
C ALA A 155 13.18 -7.77 -19.14
N GLU A 156 13.87 -8.83 -19.60
CA GLU A 156 13.39 -9.69 -20.68
C GLU A 156 12.07 -10.40 -20.34
N GLU A 157 11.90 -10.76 -19.08
CA GLU A 157 10.68 -11.36 -18.52
C GLU A 157 9.59 -10.33 -18.15
N GLY A 158 9.93 -9.04 -18.04
CA GLY A 158 9.02 -7.97 -17.63
C GLY A 158 9.50 -7.21 -16.38
N TYR A 159 8.57 -6.92 -15.47
CA TYR A 159 8.82 -6.14 -14.26
C TYR A 159 8.46 -6.94 -13.02
N LYS A 160 9.29 -6.83 -11.99
CA LYS A 160 9.02 -7.40 -10.68
C LYS A 160 9.12 -6.31 -9.62
N THR A 161 8.00 -5.87 -9.07
CA THR A 161 7.95 -4.93 -7.95
C THR A 161 7.81 -5.71 -6.65
N THR A 162 8.63 -5.39 -5.65
CA THR A 162 8.54 -5.96 -4.31
C THR A 162 8.06 -4.87 -3.34
N MET A 163 7.17 -5.24 -2.42
CA MET A 163 6.70 -4.36 -1.36
C MET A 163 6.73 -5.11 -0.05
N ARG A 164 7.24 -4.47 1.00
CA ARG A 164 7.28 -5.01 2.34
C ARG A 164 6.66 -4.02 3.30
N PHE A 165 5.66 -4.47 4.06
CA PHE A 165 5.00 -3.69 5.07
C PHE A 165 5.24 -4.34 6.43
N ILE A 166 5.62 -3.54 7.42
CA ILE A 166 5.77 -3.98 8.80
C ILE A 166 4.95 -3.05 9.67
N MET A 167 4.05 -3.61 10.46
CA MET A 167 3.25 -2.86 11.42
C MET A 167 3.30 -3.54 12.79
N LYS A 168 3.43 -2.74 13.85
CA LYS A 168 3.49 -3.25 15.22
C LYS A 168 2.40 -2.64 16.11
N ASP A 169 1.87 -3.48 16.99
CA ASP A 169 0.83 -3.16 17.96
C ASP A 169 -0.39 -2.48 17.33
N VAL A 170 -1.09 -3.24 16.49
CA VAL A 170 -2.17 -2.71 15.63
C VAL A 170 -3.55 -3.07 16.16
N GLN A 171 -4.49 -2.16 15.96
CA GLN A 171 -5.92 -2.35 16.23
C GLN A 171 -6.76 -1.76 15.11
N PHE A 172 -7.71 -2.55 14.60
CA PHE A 172 -8.71 -2.11 13.63
C PHE A 172 -10.05 -1.88 14.33
N LEU A 173 -10.56 -0.66 14.19
CA LEU A 173 -11.73 -0.17 14.90
C LEU A 173 -12.76 0.43 13.92
N PRO A 174 -13.64 -0.39 13.31
CA PRO A 174 -14.76 0.12 12.50
C PRO A 174 -15.77 0.92 13.33
N THR A 175 -16.38 1.94 12.71
CA THR A 175 -17.58 2.65 13.20
C THR A 175 -18.83 1.78 13.05
N SER A 176 -18.79 0.58 13.63
CA SER A 176 -19.89 -0.38 13.63
C SER A 176 -20.38 -0.61 15.06
N GLY A 177 -21.53 -1.26 15.23
CA GLY A 177 -22.06 -1.53 16.58
C GLY A 177 -21.09 -2.36 17.42
N PHE A 178 -20.27 -3.20 16.77
CA PHE A 178 -19.18 -3.93 17.38
C PHE A 178 -17.81 -3.39 16.93
N ARG A 179 -17.25 -2.46 17.71
CA ARG A 179 -16.06 -1.70 17.31
C ARG A 179 -14.76 -2.49 17.17
N LYS A 180 -14.58 -3.65 17.81
CA LYS A 180 -13.30 -4.40 17.74
C LYS A 180 -13.34 -5.35 16.54
N LEU A 181 -12.46 -5.18 15.55
CA LEU A 181 -12.39 -6.08 14.39
C LEU A 181 -11.23 -7.06 14.52
N ILE A 182 -10.00 -6.54 14.47
CA ILE A 182 -8.77 -7.33 14.59
C ILE A 182 -7.71 -6.54 15.37
N SER A 183 -6.90 -7.25 16.13
CA SER A 183 -5.69 -6.71 16.76
C SER A 183 -4.56 -7.72 16.69
N TYR A 184 -3.33 -7.25 16.57
CA TYR A 184 -2.13 -8.08 16.52
C TYR A 184 -0.91 -7.30 17.02
N GLU A 185 0.09 -8.01 17.54
CA GLU A 185 1.35 -7.39 18.00
C GLU A 185 2.28 -7.07 16.83
N GLU A 186 2.31 -7.92 15.80
CA GLU A 186 3.13 -7.70 14.63
C GLU A 186 2.48 -8.29 13.37
N LEU A 187 2.53 -7.52 12.28
CA LEU A 187 2.24 -7.99 10.93
C LEU A 187 3.45 -7.66 10.05
N ILE A 188 3.98 -8.69 9.39
CA ILE A 188 4.91 -8.56 8.26
C ILE A 188 4.16 -9.01 7.02
N MET A 189 4.01 -8.13 6.04
CA MET A 189 3.44 -8.43 4.75
C MET A 189 4.50 -8.24 3.67
N GLU A 190 4.66 -9.23 2.81
CA GLU A 190 5.49 -9.18 1.61
C GLU A 190 4.58 -9.37 0.40
N CYS A 191 4.66 -8.46 -0.56
CA CYS A 191 3.91 -8.49 -1.81
C CYS A 191 4.90 -8.44 -2.97
N ASN A 192 4.83 -9.43 -3.86
CA ASN A 192 5.63 -9.47 -5.08
C ASN A 192 4.68 -9.43 -6.27
N VAL A 193 4.78 -8.37 -7.06
CA VAL A 193 3.96 -8.19 -8.27
C VAL A 193 4.84 -8.38 -9.48
N PHE A 194 4.46 -9.35 -10.31
CA PHE A 194 5.11 -9.64 -11.58
C PHE A 194 4.19 -9.24 -12.73
N VAL A 195 4.69 -8.32 -13.55
CA VAL A 195 3.99 -7.80 -14.73
C VAL A 195 4.82 -8.18 -15.96
N PRO A 196 4.32 -9.07 -16.82
CA PRO A 196 5.02 -9.42 -18.05
C PRO A 196 5.14 -8.25 -19.03
N LYS A 197 6.07 -8.36 -19.98
CA LYS A 197 6.26 -7.35 -21.02
C LYS A 197 5.10 -7.28 -22.01
N GLN A 198 4.48 -8.41 -22.35
CA GLN A 198 3.42 -8.48 -23.33
C GLN A 198 2.14 -7.89 -22.76
N TYR A 199 1.51 -7.00 -23.52
CA TYR A 199 0.23 -6.40 -23.18
C TYR A 199 -0.87 -7.46 -23.08
N GLY A 200 -1.74 -7.33 -22.08
CA GLY A 200 -2.82 -8.29 -21.82
C GLY A 200 -2.36 -9.65 -21.27
N GLN A 201 -1.05 -9.88 -21.10
CA GLN A 201 -0.56 -11.13 -20.54
C GLN A 201 -0.88 -11.25 -19.04
N LEU A 202 -1.10 -12.50 -18.61
CA LEU A 202 -1.40 -12.87 -17.23
C LEU A 202 -0.36 -12.32 -16.25
N GLN A 203 -0.79 -11.45 -15.35
CA GLN A 203 0.03 -10.94 -14.25
C GLN A 203 -0.04 -11.87 -13.05
N LYS A 204 0.98 -11.83 -12.20
CA LYS A 204 1.04 -12.65 -10.98
C LYS A 204 1.34 -11.78 -9.77
N CYS A 205 0.56 -11.93 -8.72
CA CYS A 205 0.75 -11.27 -7.44
C CYS A 205 0.88 -12.35 -6.35
N GLU A 206 1.99 -12.31 -5.60
CA GLU A 206 2.24 -13.21 -4.48
C GLU A 206 2.28 -12.40 -3.19
N ILE A 207 1.35 -12.69 -2.28
CA ILE A 207 1.21 -12.00 -1.01
C ILE A 207 1.43 -12.99 0.12
N LEU A 208 2.41 -12.70 0.96
CA LEU A 208 2.71 -13.41 2.20
C LEU A 208 2.42 -12.49 3.38
N MET A 209 1.48 -12.90 4.24
CA MET A 209 1.15 -12.19 5.48
C MET A 209 1.51 -13.07 6.67
N LYS A 210 2.42 -12.60 7.52
CA LYS A 210 2.78 -13.23 8.79
C LYS A 210 2.26 -12.38 9.93
N MET A 211 1.37 -12.92 10.73
CA MET A 211 0.77 -12.21 11.85
C MET A 211 1.05 -12.92 13.17
N ASN A 212 1.49 -12.17 14.17
CA ASN A 212 1.77 -12.68 15.50
C ASN A 212 0.76 -12.16 16.53
N ARG A 213 0.33 -13.07 17.43
CA ARG A 213 -0.58 -12.80 18.55
C ARG A 213 -1.87 -12.10 18.11
N VAL A 214 -2.48 -12.65 17.07
CA VAL A 214 -3.71 -12.11 16.49
C VAL A 214 -4.89 -12.40 17.41
N THR A 215 -5.70 -11.38 17.67
CA THR A 215 -7.06 -11.54 18.18
C THR A 215 -8.05 -10.97 17.16
N MET A 216 -8.92 -11.82 16.63
CA MET A 216 -9.98 -11.44 15.70
C MET A 216 -11.34 -11.62 16.37
N TRP A 217 -12.19 -10.61 16.29
CA TRP A 217 -13.58 -10.71 16.74
C TRP A 217 -14.47 -10.86 15.54
N CYS A 218 -15.17 -11.98 15.45
CA CYS A 218 -16.03 -12.33 14.33
C CYS A 218 -17.48 -12.01 14.72
N ALA A 219 -17.99 -10.89 14.24
CA ALA A 219 -19.41 -10.54 14.29
C ALA A 219 -20.00 -10.50 12.87
N TRP A 220 -21.30 -10.79 12.71
CA TRP A 220 -21.95 -10.72 11.39
C TRP A 220 -21.89 -9.31 10.79
N ASP A 221 -22.06 -8.29 11.62
CA ASP A 221 -22.03 -6.87 11.22
C ASP A 221 -20.70 -6.48 10.55
N HIS A 222 -19.58 -7.10 10.93
CA HIS A 222 -18.29 -6.85 10.28
C HIS A 222 -18.26 -7.28 8.82
N ILE A 223 -18.97 -8.36 8.46
CA ILE A 223 -19.03 -8.83 7.08
C ILE A 223 -19.77 -7.81 6.23
N ALA A 224 -20.95 -7.37 6.66
CA ALA A 224 -21.74 -6.37 5.95
C ALA A 224 -20.99 -5.03 5.87
N PHE A 225 -20.42 -4.58 6.98
CA PHE A 225 -19.64 -3.35 7.04
C PHE A 225 -18.45 -3.35 6.08
N MET A 226 -17.69 -4.45 6.03
CA MET A 226 -16.55 -4.57 5.11
C MET A 226 -17.02 -4.70 3.65
N GLN A 227 -18.15 -5.34 3.37
CA GLN A 227 -18.71 -5.37 2.01
C GLN A 227 -19.08 -3.96 1.53
N ASP A 228 -19.72 -3.16 2.37
CA ASP A 228 -20.07 -1.77 2.06
C ASP A 228 -18.81 -0.93 1.81
N PHE A 229 -17.79 -1.06 2.68
CA PHE A 229 -16.50 -0.39 2.51
C PHE A 229 -15.85 -0.73 1.16
N VAL A 230 -15.72 -2.02 0.83
CA VAL A 230 -15.02 -2.39 -0.41
C VAL A 230 -15.85 -2.02 -1.64
N SER A 231 -17.19 -2.11 -1.58
CA SER A 231 -18.07 -1.65 -2.65
C SER A 231 -17.80 -0.19 -3.01
N GLU A 232 -17.72 0.69 -2.01
CA GLU A 232 -17.51 2.11 -2.26
C GLU A 232 -16.09 2.44 -2.74
N VAL A 233 -15.07 1.83 -2.13
CA VAL A 233 -13.68 1.98 -2.61
C VAL A 233 -13.54 1.52 -4.06
N SER A 234 -14.34 0.53 -4.48
CA SER A 234 -14.36 0.02 -5.84
C SER A 234 -15.25 0.81 -6.81
N ALA A 235 -16.12 1.69 -6.33
CA ALA A 235 -17.16 2.32 -7.15
C ALA A 235 -16.61 3.22 -8.26
N ASN A 236 -15.42 3.80 -8.07
CA ASN A 236 -14.81 4.74 -9.01
C ASN A 236 -13.98 4.07 -10.11
N TYR A 237 -13.92 2.74 -10.13
CA TYR A 237 -13.27 2.00 -11.20
C TYR A 237 -14.23 1.86 -12.38
N THR A 238 -13.89 2.47 -13.51
CA THR A 238 -14.58 2.23 -14.78
C THR A 238 -13.92 1.06 -15.48
N GLU A 239 -14.70 0.02 -15.77
CA GLU A 239 -14.21 -1.18 -16.47
C GLU A 239 -14.09 -0.90 -17.96
N ASP A 240 -12.92 -0.45 -18.41
CA ASP A 240 -12.55 -0.47 -19.82
C ASP A 240 -11.96 -1.84 -20.16
N LEU A 241 -12.51 -2.51 -21.18
CA LEU A 241 -12.02 -3.81 -21.65
C LEU A 241 -10.56 -3.74 -22.10
N ALA A 242 -10.10 -2.60 -22.61
CA ALA A 242 -8.68 -2.40 -22.93
C ALA A 242 -7.80 -2.32 -21.67
N GLN A 243 -8.35 -1.95 -20.52
CA GLN A 243 -7.60 -1.90 -19.26
C GLN A 243 -7.65 -3.23 -18.50
N PHE A 244 -8.51 -4.16 -18.93
CA PHE A 244 -8.61 -5.47 -18.32
C PHE A 244 -7.37 -6.32 -18.65
N VAL A 245 -6.64 -6.71 -17.60
CA VAL A 245 -5.52 -7.65 -17.69
C VAL A 245 -5.79 -8.78 -16.69
N PRO A 246 -5.76 -10.06 -17.11
CA PRO A 246 -5.98 -11.17 -16.19
C PRO A 246 -4.85 -11.25 -15.16
N GLN A 247 -5.18 -11.60 -13.90
CA GLN A 247 -4.23 -11.67 -12.81
C GLN A 247 -4.42 -12.93 -11.96
N ILE A 248 -3.32 -13.58 -11.55
CA ILE A 248 -3.31 -14.63 -10.52
C ILE A 248 -2.87 -14.01 -9.21
N TRP A 249 -3.72 -14.14 -8.19
CA TRP A 249 -3.42 -13.69 -6.83
C TRP A 249 -3.21 -14.89 -5.90
N ASN A 250 -1.97 -15.07 -5.45
CA ASN A 250 -1.60 -16.12 -4.50
C ASN A 250 -1.44 -15.52 -3.11
N TYR A 251 -2.38 -15.82 -2.22
CA TYR A 251 -2.33 -15.38 -0.83
C TYR A 251 -1.86 -16.50 0.09
N ARG A 252 -0.82 -16.24 0.87
CA ARG A 252 -0.39 -17.07 1.99
C ARG A 252 -0.50 -16.27 3.27
N ILE A 253 -1.25 -16.80 4.24
CA ILE A 253 -1.48 -16.16 5.53
C ILE A 253 -1.02 -17.12 6.62
N GLU A 254 -0.08 -16.68 7.43
CA GLU A 254 0.55 -17.46 8.51
C GLU A 254 0.25 -16.77 9.84
N PHE A 255 -0.31 -17.55 10.77
CA PHE A 255 -0.67 -17.08 12.09
C PHE A 255 0.21 -17.74 13.15
N THR A 256 0.85 -16.92 13.97
CA THR A 256 1.54 -17.36 15.19
C THR A 256 0.72 -16.93 16.39
N ASN A 257 0.22 -17.86 17.20
CA ASN A 257 -0.63 -17.60 18.38
C ASN A 257 -1.90 -16.79 18.05
N ALA A 258 -2.81 -17.33 17.24
CA ALA A 258 -4.07 -16.67 16.92
C ALA A 258 -5.23 -17.08 17.85
N LYS A 259 -6.07 -16.10 18.18
CA LYS A 259 -7.33 -16.25 18.91
C LYS A 259 -8.48 -15.69 18.07
N PHE A 260 -9.48 -16.51 17.79
CA PHE A 260 -10.72 -16.11 17.13
C PHE A 260 -11.85 -16.11 18.15
N ILE A 261 -12.56 -14.99 18.27
CA ILE A 261 -13.68 -14.82 19.21
C ILE A 261 -14.95 -14.67 18.37
N PHE A 262 -15.86 -15.62 18.47
CA PHE A 262 -17.15 -15.56 17.80
C PHE A 262 -18.21 -15.03 18.77
N VAL A 263 -18.96 -14.01 18.37
CA VAL A 263 -20.03 -13.43 19.18
C VAL A 263 -21.32 -14.22 18.94
N THR A 264 -21.58 -15.26 19.72
CA THR A 264 -22.63 -16.25 19.44
C THR A 264 -24.00 -15.90 20.03
N ASN A 265 -24.42 -14.64 20.03
CA ASN A 265 -25.82 -14.34 20.39
C ASN A 265 -26.79 -14.82 19.29
N ASP A 266 -28.08 -14.95 19.63
CA ASP A 266 -29.10 -15.63 18.80
C ASP A 266 -29.25 -15.13 17.35
N LYS A 267 -28.68 -13.97 17.02
CA LYS A 267 -28.67 -13.37 15.68
C LYS A 267 -27.30 -12.83 15.26
N ASN A 268 -26.25 -13.13 16.01
CA ASN A 268 -24.87 -12.65 15.82
C ASN A 268 -24.78 -11.11 15.58
N TRP A 269 -25.59 -10.32 16.30
CA TRP A 269 -25.76 -8.87 16.14
C TRP A 269 -25.65 -8.17 17.50
N VAL A 270 -24.85 -7.10 17.60
CA VAL A 270 -24.72 -6.33 18.85
C VAL A 270 -25.40 -4.99 18.65
N ASP A 271 -26.49 -4.74 19.38
CA ASP A 271 -27.12 -3.42 19.41
C ASP A 271 -26.27 -2.47 20.26
N ALA A 272 -25.67 -1.48 19.61
CA ALA A 272 -24.83 -0.47 20.25
C ALA A 272 -25.58 0.36 21.30
N ARG A 273 -26.92 0.38 21.28
CA ARG A 273 -27.74 1.10 22.27
C ARG A 273 -27.67 0.45 23.66
N TYR A 274 -27.44 -0.85 23.75
CA TYR A 274 -27.38 -1.57 25.03
C TYR A 274 -25.97 -1.63 25.63
N VAL A 275 -24.91 -1.37 24.85
CA VAL A 275 -23.52 -1.45 25.33
C VAL A 275 -23.17 -0.29 26.28
N TYR A 276 -23.80 0.88 26.12
CA TYR A 276 -23.62 1.99 27.06
C TYR A 276 -24.15 1.70 28.47
N HIS A 277 -25.09 0.76 28.61
CA HIS A 277 -25.70 0.45 29.91
C HIS A 277 -24.85 -0.50 30.78
N TYR A 278 -23.90 -1.22 30.18
CA TYR A 278 -23.06 -2.23 30.86
C TYR A 278 -21.59 -1.83 31.05
N LEU A 279 -21.16 -0.68 30.51
CA LEU A 279 -19.79 -0.16 30.70
C LEU A 279 -19.70 0.94 31.78
N HIS A 280 -20.82 1.26 32.44
CA HIS A 280 -20.93 2.22 33.55
C HIS A 280 -21.44 1.59 34.86
N GLN A 281 -21.34 0.27 35.01
CA GLN A 281 -21.43 -0.44 36.29
C GLN A 281 -20.10 -1.13 36.58
#